data_AF-A0A7J9EHK0-F1
#
_entry.id   AF-A0A7J9EHK0-F1
#
_cell.length_a   1.000
_cell.length_b   1.000
_cell.length_c   1.000
_cell.angle_alpha   90.00
_cell.angle_beta   90.00
_cell.angle_gamma   90.00
#
_symmetry.space_group_name_H-M   'P 1'
#
loop_
_entity.id
_entity.type
_entity.pdbx_description
1 polymer ?
#
loop_
_entity_poly.entity_id
_entity_poly.type
_entity_poly.pdbx_seq_one_letter_code
_entity_poly.pdbx_strand_id
1 'polypeptide(L)' 'MPKLMGFFAEVEDNRAELDVNTQIEIVFKSLTNEFASFKVTYNLGNKTLTLTQLMKKLQSYKLMLNGGMSV' A
#
# COMPACT_ATOMS: atom_id res chain seq x y z
N MET A 1 -7.29 3.99 1.37
CA MET A 1 -7.34 2.65 0.78
C MET A 1 -8.37 2.57 -0.35
N PRO A 2 -9.68 2.82 -0.14
CA PRO A 2 -10.67 2.67 -1.22
C PRO A 2 -10.45 3.63 -2.39
N LYS A 3 -10.04 4.87 -2.10
CA LYS A 3 -9.74 5.89 -3.13
C LYS A 3 -8.59 5.51 -4.07
N LEU A 4 -7.57 4.79 -3.59
CA LEU A 4 -6.45 4.36 -4.43
C LEU A 4 -6.83 3.17 -5.32
N MET A 5 -7.64 2.24 -4.81
CA MET A 5 -8.15 1.14 -5.63
C MET A 5 -9.09 1.63 -6.73
N GLY A 6 -9.94 2.63 -6.43
CA GLY A 6 -10.77 3.28 -7.44
C GLY A 6 -9.93 3.97 -8.52
N PHE A 7 -8.85 4.66 -8.14
CA PHE A 7 -7.91 5.27 -9.08
C PHE A 7 -7.23 4.23 -9.99
N PHE A 8 -6.77 3.10 -9.44
CA PHE A 8 -6.14 2.07 -10.27
C PHE A 8 -7.12 1.41 -11.23
N ALA A 9 -8.36 1.17 -10.79
CA ALA A 9 -9.41 0.66 -11.66
C ALA A 9 -9.72 1.64 -12.81
N GLU A 10 -9.82 2.93 -12.52
CA GLU A 10 -10.03 3.96 -13.54
C GLU A 10 -8.87 4.06 -14.53
N VAL A 11 -7.62 3.92 -14.07
CA VAL A 11 -6.44 3.91 -14.94
C VAL A 11 -6.44 2.69 -15.87
N GLU A 12 -6.81 1.52 -15.35
CA GLU A 12 -6.97 0.28 -16.13
C GLU A 12 -8.11 0.39 -17.15
N ASP A 13 -9.26 0.94 -16.76
CA ASP A 13 -10.41 1.19 -17.65
C ASP A 13 -10.05 2.14 -18.82
N ASN A 14 -9.13 3.08 -18.57
CA ASN A 14 -8.57 3.98 -19.59
C ASN A 14 -7.46 3.33 -20.44
N ARG A 15 -7.27 2.01 -20.35
CA ARG A 15 -6.27 1.21 -21.07
C ARG A 15 -4.81 1.62 -20.80
N ALA A 16 -4.57 2.34 -19.71
CA ALA A 16 -3.24 2.61 -19.21
C ALA A 16 -2.89 1.53 -18.18
N GLU A 17 -2.11 0.53 -18.57
CA GLU A 17 -1.67 -0.50 -17.62
C GLU A 17 -0.46 0.02 -16.83
N LEU A 18 -0.62 0.15 -15.51
CA LEU A 18 0.51 0.42 -14.62
C LEU A 18 1.08 -0.91 -14.16
N ASP A 19 2.39 -1.10 -14.31
CA ASP A 19 3.03 -2.27 -13.73
C ASP A 19 2.91 -2.25 -12.20
N VAL A 20 2.99 -3.44 -11.59
CA VAL A 20 2.79 -3.60 -10.14
C VAL A 20 3.77 -2.75 -9.32
N ASN A 21 5.02 -2.56 -9.78
CA ASN A 21 5.98 -1.73 -9.05
C ASN A 21 5.56 -0.26 -9.09
N THR A 22 5.10 0.24 -10.24
CA THR A 22 4.56 1.60 -10.35
C THR A 22 3.35 1.82 -9.45
N GLN A 23 2.42 0.86 -9.40
CA GLN A 23 1.26 0.95 -8.48
C GLN A 23 1.71 0.98 -7.01
N ILE A 24 2.69 0.16 -6.63
CA ILE A 24 3.26 0.12 -5.28
C ILE A 24 3.95 1.45 -4.93
N GLU A 25 4.71 2.03 -5.86
CA GLU A 25 5.33 3.34 -5.65
C GLU A 25 4.31 4.45 -5.40
N ILE A 26 3.22 4.46 -6.18
CA ILE A 26 2.13 5.43 -6.01
C ILE A 26 1.52 5.30 -4.61
N VAL A 27 1.27 4.07 -4.16
CA VAL A 27 0.82 3.81 -2.79
C VAL A 27 1.81 4.41 -1.80
N PHE A 28 3.11 4.11 -1.89
CA PHE A 28 4.10 4.62 -0.95
C PHE A 28 4.25 6.15 -0.94
N LYS A 29 4.17 6.79 -2.11
CA LYS A 29 4.21 8.26 -2.24
C LYS A 29 2.99 8.92 -1.60
N SER A 30 1.84 8.22 -1.55
CA SER A 30 0.61 8.71 -0.91
C SER A 30 0.53 8.52 0.61
N LEU A 31 1.41 7.70 1.21
CA LEU A 31 1.39 7.44 2.65
C LEU A 31 2.02 8.59 3.45
N THR A 32 1.38 8.93 4.57
CA THR A 32 1.90 9.88 5.58
C THR A 32 3.17 9.36 6.27
N ASN A 33 3.86 10.26 6.98
CA ASN A 33 5.11 9.94 7.70
C ASN A 33 4.93 8.90 8.82
N GLU A 34 3.72 8.70 9.32
CA GLU A 34 3.39 7.64 10.29
C GLU A 34 3.70 6.22 9.78
N PHE A 35 3.79 6.05 8.45
CA PHE A 35 4.15 4.79 7.80
C PHE A 35 5.64 4.68 7.46
N ALA A 36 6.51 5.58 7.96
CA ALA A 36 7.94 5.57 7.65
C ALA A 36 8.61 4.22 8.01
N SER A 37 8.33 3.68 9.20
CA SER A 37 8.88 2.38 9.61
C SER A 37 8.39 1.24 8.73
N PHE A 38 7.11 1.28 8.30
CA PHE A 38 6.57 0.31 7.34
C PHE A 38 7.32 0.35 5.99
N LYS A 39 7.60 1.56 5.46
CA LYS A 39 8.37 1.74 4.22
C LYS A 39 9.77 1.13 4.34
N VAL A 40 10.46 1.36 5.47
CA VAL A 40 11.79 0.79 5.73
C VAL A 40 11.73 -0.73 5.78
N THR A 41 10.79 -1.32 6.54
CA THR A 41 10.64 -2.78 6.62
C THR A 41 10.31 -3.41 5.28
N TYR A 42 9.45 -2.77 4.47
CA TYR A 42 9.15 -3.24 3.13
C TYR A 42 10.39 -3.24 2.23
N ASN A 43 11.17 -2.17 2.25
CA ASN A 43 12.39 -2.04 1.43
C ASN A 43 13.50 -3.01 1.84
N LEU A 44 13.54 -3.42 3.12
CA LEU A 44 14.48 -4.42 3.65
C LEU A 44 14.06 -5.87 3.35
N GLY A 45 12.78 -6.11 3.06
CA GLY A 45 12.24 -7.44 2.77
C GLY A 45 12.18 -7.80 1.28
N ASN A 46 11.69 -9.00 0.98
CA ASN A 46 11.43 -9.42 -0.41
C ASN A 46 10.25 -8.63 -1.00
N LYS A 47 10.54 -7.89 -2.08
CA LYS A 47 9.63 -6.96 -2.79
C LYS A 47 8.56 -7.63 -3.66
N THR A 48 8.38 -8.94 -3.56
CA THR A 48 7.46 -9.72 -4.41
C THR A 48 6.01 -9.72 -3.92
N LEU A 49 5.56 -8.62 -3.28
CA LEU A 49 4.17 -8.50 -2.89
C LEU A 49 3.31 -8.08 -4.07
N THR A 50 2.18 -8.75 -4.24
CA THR A 50 1.08 -8.22 -5.05
C THR A 50 0.51 -6.95 -4.38
N LEU A 51 -0.12 -6.07 -5.18
CA LEU A 51 -0.77 -4.87 -4.64
C LEU A 51 -1.78 -5.22 -3.54
N THR A 52 -2.57 -6.27 -3.72
CA THR A 52 -3.55 -6.74 -2.73
C THR A 52 -2.89 -7.13 -1.40
N GLN A 53 -1.75 -7.83 -1.44
CA GLN A 53 -1.01 -8.19 -0.22
C GLN A 53 -0.44 -6.95 0.49
N LEU A 54 0.10 -5.99 -0.28
CA LEU A 54 0.57 -4.72 0.26
C LEU A 54 -0.57 -3.97 0.96
N MET A 55 -1.74 -3.88 0.33
CA MET A 55 -2.91 -3.20 0.89
C MET A 55 -3.39 -3.86 2.19
N LYS A 56 -3.45 -5.19 2.27
CA LYS A 56 -3.78 -5.89 3.52
C LYS A 56 -2.78 -5.58 4.65
N LYS A 57 -1.48 -5.59 4.34
CA LYS A 57 -0.43 -5.25 5.32
C LYS A 57 -0.52 -3.80 5.80
N LEU A 58 -0.78 -2.85 4.91
CA LEU A 58 -0.97 -1.44 5.25
C LEU A 58 -2.21 -1.21 6.13
N GLN A 59 -3.31 -1.92 5.85
CA GLN A 59 -4.50 -1.93 6.71
C GLN A 59 -4.18 -2.44 8.12
N SER A 60 -3.49 -3.58 8.21
CA SER A 60 -3.06 -4.15 9.48
C SER A 60 -2.14 -3.19 10.25
N TYR A 61 -1.18 -2.56 9.58
CA TYR A 61 -0.27 -1.61 10.20
C TYR A 61 -1.01 -0.38 10.74
N LYS A 62 -1.99 0.15 9.96
CA LYS A 62 -2.85 1.25 10.42
C LYS A 62 -3.64 0.87 11.67
N LEU A 63 -4.15 -0.36 11.75
CA LEU A 63 -4.84 -0.85 12.95
C LEU A 63 -3.90 -0.87 14.17
N MET A 64 -2.65 -1.32 13.99
CA MET A 64 -1.65 -1.29 15.05
C MET A 64 -1.36 0.14 15.53
N LEU A 65 -1.22 1.10 14.61
CA LEU A 65 -1.02 2.51 14.94
C LEU A 65 -2.20 3.12 15.70
N ASN A 66 -3.42 2.73 15.31
CA ASN A 66 -4.65 3.33 15.84
C ASN A 66 -5.12 2.76 17.18
N GLY A 67 -4.51 1.69 17.69
CA GLY A 67 -4.96 1.09 18.93
C GLY A 67 -4.54 -0.36 19.07
N GLY A 68 -3.23 -0.61 19.16
CA GLY A 68 -2.75 -1.83 19.79
C GLY A 68 -3.24 -1.92 21.24
N MET A 69 -4.47 -2.40 21.45
CA MET A 69 -4.94 -3.05 22.67
C MET A 69 -6.25 -3.81 22.40
N SER A 70 -6.10 -5.10 22.13
CA SER A 70 -7.00 -6.15 22.64
C SER A 70 -6.22 -7.46 22.57
N VAL A 71 -5.47 -7.72 23.65
CA VAL A 71 -5.24 -9.07 24.15
C VAL A 71 -6.15 -9.22 25.36
#